data_AF-A0A8T2K935-F1
#
_entry.id   AF-A0A8T2K935-F1
#
_cell.length_a   1.000
_cell.length_b   1.000
_cell.length_c   1.000
_cell.angle_alpha   90.00
_cell.angle_beta   90.00
_cell.angle_gamma   90.00
#
_symmetry.space_group_name_H-M   'P 1'
#
loop_
_entity.id
_entity.type
_entity.pdbx_description
1 polymer ?
#
loop_
_entity_poly.entity_id
_entity_poly.type
_entity_poly.pdbx_seq_one_letter_code
_entity_poly.pdbx_strand_id
1 'polypeptide(L)'
;MMYSIYKAVYALAYGLHGLLLEDTSHKSHTGNNQINTRKVNQYNLNNFLKKIHFPLSDEEVFFTPEGDVLAQYDIINMLEFTYGTFLEICFNKVGSFKSSGLNNSQLIINDKLIQWNRYFKGTPRSVCSESCSPGYRKAPRNVQFTCCYDCVHCSEGQISNTTDMENCIQCLEDQWPNDNRTVCVQRTIEYLSYEDYLGQSLAALSVILSLKAILVLHIFIKHHKTPVVKANNQTLSYILLLFSLTLSFLCCFFLFIGHPEKVTCLLRQVTFGINFTISVSCVLAKISHVVIAFNATKPGSKIKKWVGTRVSIFLVLLCTLVQVVISVLCLADLLPTIPSYDTHTYPGKMILQCNEGSVPLFYTVIGYMGFLSAFFHCSFLG
;
A
#
# COMPACT_ATOMS: atom_id res chain seq x y z
N MET A 1 43.41 -13.28 46.61
CA MET A 1 43.30 -12.44 47.83
C MET A 1 44.66 -11.92 48.30
N MET A 2 45.69 -12.76 48.45
CA MET A 2 47.03 -12.33 48.91
C MET A 2 47.70 -11.28 47.99
N TYR A 3 47.52 -11.40 46.67
CA TYR A 3 48.09 -10.46 45.68
C TYR A 3 47.47 -9.05 45.75
N SER A 4 46.16 -8.96 46.02
CA SER A 4 45.48 -7.65 46.19
C SER A 4 45.96 -6.93 47.45
N ILE A 5 46.22 -7.67 48.53
CA ILE A 5 46.80 -7.13 49.78
C ILE A 5 48.22 -6.62 49.49
N TYR A 6 49.02 -7.40 48.77
CA TYR A 6 50.37 -7.01 48.37
C TYR A 6 50.38 -5.72 47.52
N LYS A 7 49.48 -5.61 46.53
CA LYS A 7 49.28 -4.37 45.75
C LYS A 7 48.94 -3.17 46.64
N ALA A 8 48.02 -3.33 47.59
CA ALA A 8 47.61 -2.25 48.48
C ALA A 8 48.77 -1.74 49.36
N VAL A 9 49.61 -2.65 49.88
CA VAL A 9 50.79 -2.28 50.67
C VAL A 9 51.80 -1.51 49.81
N TYR A 10 52.05 -1.94 48.58
CA TYR A 10 52.94 -1.24 47.65
C TYR A 10 52.39 0.12 47.24
N ALA A 11 51.09 0.21 46.94
CA ALA A 11 50.43 1.47 46.65
C ALA A 11 50.62 2.49 47.78
N LEU A 12 50.47 2.04 49.04
CA LEU A 12 50.72 2.88 50.21
C LEU A 12 52.19 3.29 50.32
N ALA A 13 53.12 2.36 50.08
CA ALA A 13 54.55 2.64 50.12
C ALA A 13 54.96 3.68 49.07
N TYR A 14 54.49 3.56 47.82
CA TYR A 14 54.72 4.54 46.77
C TYR A 14 54.09 5.91 47.09
N GLY A 15 52.88 5.93 47.64
CA GLY A 15 52.23 7.17 48.07
C GLY A 15 53.00 7.89 49.18
N LEU A 16 53.49 7.15 50.19
CA LEU A 16 54.33 7.69 51.26
C LEU A 16 55.69 8.14 50.75
N HIS A 17 56.29 7.38 49.83
CA HIS A 17 57.57 7.74 49.22
C HIS A 17 57.48 9.05 48.44
N GLY A 18 56.42 9.24 47.64
CA GLY A 18 56.15 10.49 46.94
C GLY A 18 56.01 11.68 47.90
N LEU A 19 55.28 11.51 49.00
CA LEU A 19 55.12 12.53 50.04
C LEU A 19 56.46 12.91 50.70
N LEU A 20 57.34 11.93 50.98
CA LEU A 20 58.64 12.16 51.61
C LEU A 20 59.64 12.85 50.64
N LEU A 21 59.57 12.54 49.35
CA LEU A 21 60.40 13.18 48.32
C LEU A 21 60.01 14.64 48.10
N GLU A 22 58.73 15.00 48.16
CA GLU A 22 58.30 16.40 48.06
C GLU A 22 58.65 17.22 49.32
N ASP A 23 58.57 16.62 50.52
CA ASP A 23 58.94 17.30 51.77
C ASP A 23 60.47 17.53 51.89
N THR A 24 61.28 16.73 51.18
CA THR A 24 62.75 16.92 51.07
C THR A 24 63.14 17.93 50.00
N SER A 25 62.42 18.00 48.86
CA SER A 25 62.66 19.03 47.85
C SER A 25 62.34 20.44 48.37
N HIS A 26 61.28 20.60 49.17
CA HIS A 26 60.94 21.88 49.82
C HIS A 26 61.90 22.28 50.96
N LYS A 27 62.60 21.33 51.59
CA LYS A 27 63.58 21.60 52.68
C LYS A 27 65.01 21.86 52.19
N SER A 28 65.27 21.74 50.89
CA SER A 28 66.59 22.01 50.30
C SER A 28 67.06 23.47 50.40
N HIS A 29 66.27 24.37 51.01
CA HIS A 29 66.68 25.75 51.31
C HIS A 29 67.10 26.05 52.74
N THR A 30 67.02 25.11 53.69
CA THR A 30 67.59 25.32 55.03
C THR A 30 68.17 24.02 55.57
N GLY A 31 69.50 23.95 55.61
CA GLY A 31 70.25 22.82 56.15
C GLY A 31 69.93 22.57 57.62
N ASN A 32 69.08 21.59 57.88
CA ASN A 32 69.11 20.82 59.12
C ASN A 32 68.43 19.47 58.92
N ASN A 33 69.26 18.41 58.86
CA ASN A 33 68.81 17.01 58.75
C ASN A 33 68.32 16.49 60.10
N GLN A 34 67.14 16.94 60.52
CA GLN A 34 66.33 16.21 61.50
C GLN A 34 65.06 15.72 60.79
N ILE A 35 64.96 14.39 60.65
CA ILE A 35 63.74 13.71 60.22
C ILE A 35 62.73 13.86 61.37
N ASN A 36 62.08 15.02 61.46
CA ASN A 36 60.88 15.17 62.26
C ASN A 36 59.84 14.23 61.66
N THR A 37 59.38 13.26 62.45
CA THR A 37 58.17 12.46 62.20
C THR A 37 56.96 13.40 62.19
N ARG A 38 56.86 14.23 61.14
CA ARG A 38 55.72 15.08 60.87
C ARG A 38 54.52 14.16 60.72
N LYS A 39 53.46 14.43 61.49
CA LYS A 39 52.15 13.76 61.32
C LYS A 39 51.82 13.78 59.84
N VAL A 40 51.78 12.60 59.23
CA VAL A 40 51.38 12.43 57.83
C VAL A 40 49.98 13.04 57.69
N ASN A 41 49.88 14.16 56.97
CA ASN A 41 48.59 14.79 56.74
C ASN A 41 47.79 13.90 55.79
N GLN A 42 46.65 13.39 56.27
CA GLN A 42 45.78 12.49 55.52
C GLN A 42 45.34 13.08 54.18
N TYR A 43 45.09 14.39 54.11
CA TYR A 43 44.71 15.07 52.87
C TYR A 43 45.84 15.04 51.83
N ASN A 44 47.08 15.31 52.26
CA ASN A 44 48.24 15.29 51.37
C ASN A 44 48.53 13.86 50.89
N LEU A 45 48.51 12.88 51.79
CA LEU A 45 48.70 11.48 51.41
C LEU A 45 47.63 11.02 50.40
N ASN A 46 46.36 11.38 50.58
CA ASN A 46 45.29 11.04 49.64
C ASN A 46 45.54 11.63 48.25
N ASN A 47 45.99 12.89 48.16
CA ASN A 47 46.31 13.53 46.88
C ASN A 47 47.46 12.81 46.16
N PHE A 48 48.44 12.28 46.90
CA PHE A 48 49.51 11.46 46.34
C PHE A 48 49.02 10.09 45.90
N LEU A 49 48.25 9.41 46.75
CA LEU A 49 47.68 8.09 46.44
C LEU A 49 46.84 8.10 45.15
N LYS A 50 46.09 9.17 44.89
CA LYS A 50 45.32 9.32 43.63
C LYS A 50 46.17 9.46 42.37
N LYS A 51 47.45 9.81 42.50
CA LYS A 51 48.36 10.08 41.38
C LYS A 51 49.46 9.02 41.22
N ILE A 52 49.47 7.99 42.06
CA ILE A 52 50.50 6.95 41.95
C ILE A 52 50.30 6.16 40.66
N HIS A 53 51.42 5.89 40.01
CA HIS A 53 51.51 5.00 38.86
C HIS A 53 52.82 4.25 39.02
N PHE A 54 52.74 2.93 39.21
CA PHE A 54 53.93 2.11 39.44
C PHE A 54 53.78 0.74 38.78
N PRO A 55 54.88 0.16 38.26
CA PRO A 55 54.90 -1.21 37.81
C PRO A 55 54.95 -2.15 39.02
N LEU A 56 54.12 -3.19 39.01
CA LEU A 56 54.19 -4.30 39.95
C LEU A 56 54.15 -5.62 39.20
N SER A 57 55.28 -6.32 39.19
CA SER A 57 55.49 -7.50 38.33
C SER A 57 55.21 -7.16 36.86
N ASP A 58 54.22 -7.78 36.23
CA ASP A 58 53.87 -7.61 34.82
C ASP A 58 52.66 -6.66 34.59
N GLU A 59 52.23 -5.93 35.62
CA GLU A 59 51.06 -5.04 35.57
C GLU A 59 51.40 -3.62 36.02
N GLU A 60 50.85 -2.63 35.34
CA GLU A 60 50.88 -1.24 35.81
C GLU A 60 49.69 -0.99 36.75
N VAL A 61 49.98 -0.48 37.95
CA VAL A 61 48.97 -0.17 38.95
C VAL A 61 48.80 1.34 39.03
N PHE A 62 47.57 1.79 38.78
CA PHE A 62 47.14 3.18 38.93
C PHE A 62 45.66 3.23 39.34
N PHE A 63 45.23 4.38 39.84
CA PHE A 63 43.84 4.64 40.21
C PHE A 63 43.16 5.54 39.17
N THR A 64 41.85 5.36 38.97
CA THR A 64 41.02 6.30 38.21
C THR A 64 40.87 7.62 38.97
N PRO A 65 40.41 8.70 38.33
CA PRO A 65 40.14 9.98 39.02
C PRO A 65 39.21 9.85 40.25
N GLU A 66 38.30 8.87 40.22
CA GLU A 66 37.37 8.53 41.29
C GLU A 66 38.02 7.73 42.43
N GLY A 67 39.20 7.14 42.20
CA GLY A 67 39.95 6.33 43.16
C GLY A 67 39.81 4.82 42.98
N ASP A 68 39.21 4.36 41.88
CA ASP A 68 39.04 2.93 41.60
C ASP A 68 40.25 2.33 40.89
N VAL A 69 40.44 1.02 41.01
CA VAL A 69 41.45 0.28 40.22
C VAL A 69 40.79 -0.23 38.95
N LEU A 70 41.54 -0.29 37.84
CA LEU A 70 41.03 -0.89 36.61
C LEU A 70 40.50 -2.31 36.85
N ALA A 71 39.26 -2.53 36.42
CA ALA A 71 38.59 -3.80 36.58
C ALA A 71 39.18 -4.86 35.64
N GLN A 72 39.73 -5.92 36.24
CA GLN A 72 40.19 -7.11 35.54
C GLN A 72 39.56 -8.34 36.21
N TYR A 73 38.79 -9.09 35.43
CA TYR A 73 38.06 -10.25 35.91
C TYR A 73 38.39 -11.48 35.07
N ASP A 74 38.44 -12.61 35.74
CA ASP A 74 38.48 -13.92 35.09
C ASP A 74 37.07 -14.46 35.00
N ILE A 75 36.72 -14.99 33.83
CA ILE A 75 35.43 -15.64 33.59
C ILE A 75 35.65 -17.13 33.77
N ILE A 76 34.91 -17.70 34.71
CA ILE A 76 35.02 -19.09 35.11
C ILE A 76 33.76 -19.86 34.73
N ASN A 77 33.95 -21.05 34.19
CA ASN A 77 32.91 -22.05 34.03
C ASN A 77 33.00 -23.04 35.19
N MET A 78 31.95 -23.10 36.01
CA MET A 78 31.86 -24.00 37.16
C MET A 78 31.26 -25.33 36.70
N LEU A 79 31.97 -26.41 36.93
CA LEU A 79 31.62 -27.76 36.51
C LEU A 79 31.44 -28.65 37.71
N GLU A 80 30.38 -29.44 37.69
CA GLU A 80 30.01 -30.35 38.76
C GLU A 80 30.12 -31.79 38.24
N PHE A 81 31.00 -32.57 38.87
CA PHE A 81 31.20 -33.97 38.56
C PHE A 81 30.77 -34.83 39.77
N THR A 82 29.91 -35.81 39.51
CA THR A 82 29.43 -36.75 40.54
C THR A 82 30.04 -38.12 40.35
N TYR A 83 30.73 -38.60 41.38
CA TYR A 83 31.36 -39.92 41.43
C TYR A 83 30.76 -40.72 42.58
N GLY A 84 29.65 -41.44 42.32
CA GLY A 84 28.88 -42.12 43.36
C GLY A 84 28.23 -41.13 44.32
N THR A 85 28.71 -41.08 45.57
CA THR A 85 28.28 -40.10 46.60
C THR A 85 29.19 -38.86 46.69
N PHE A 86 30.31 -38.85 45.97
CA PHE A 86 31.27 -37.75 46.00
C PHE A 86 30.93 -36.69 44.94
N LEU A 87 30.99 -35.43 45.35
CA LEU A 87 30.76 -34.26 44.50
C LEU A 87 32.07 -33.49 44.32
N GLU A 88 32.54 -33.39 43.09
CA GLU A 88 33.71 -32.58 42.72
C GLU A 88 33.27 -31.34 41.95
N ILE A 89 33.74 -30.17 42.39
CA ILE A 89 33.46 -28.88 41.74
C ILE A 89 34.76 -28.36 41.14
N CYS A 90 34.80 -28.26 39.81
CA CYS A 90 35.93 -27.78 39.04
C CYS A 90 35.65 -26.37 38.51
N PHE A 91 36.63 -25.48 38.62
CA PHE A 91 36.55 -24.12 38.06
C PHE A 91 37.50 -24.02 36.87
N ASN A 92 36.96 -23.96 35.66
CA ASN A 92 37.75 -23.75 34.46
C ASN A 92 37.72 -22.28 34.05
N LYS A 93 38.89 -21.66 33.86
CA LYS A 93 38.96 -20.29 33.31
C LYS A 93 38.67 -20.35 31.81
N VAL A 94 37.57 -19.74 31.39
CA VAL A 94 37.10 -19.73 30.00
C VAL A 94 37.27 -18.38 29.32
N GLY A 95 37.56 -17.33 30.08
CA GLY A 95 37.75 -16.00 29.53
C GLY A 95 38.32 -15.02 30.53
N SER A 96 38.47 -13.79 30.08
CA SER A 96 38.86 -12.65 30.90
C SER A 96 38.21 -11.38 30.38
N PHE A 97 37.88 -10.49 31.30
CA PHE A 97 37.44 -9.14 31.02
C PHE A 97 38.50 -8.17 31.52
N LYS A 98 38.94 -7.25 30.66
CA LYS A 98 39.84 -6.16 31.04
C LYS A 98 39.20 -4.82 30.67
N SER A 99 39.02 -3.96 31.66
CA SER A 99 38.61 -2.58 31.45
C SER A 99 39.84 -1.72 31.15
N SER A 100 39.90 -1.09 29.97
CA SER A 100 41.02 -0.24 29.54
C SER A 100 40.63 1.25 29.53
N GLY A 101 39.90 1.70 30.55
CA GLY A 101 39.39 3.07 30.66
C GLY A 101 37.99 3.27 30.07
N LEU A 102 37.58 4.52 29.89
CA LEU A 102 36.16 4.94 29.74
C LEU A 102 35.40 4.24 28.58
N ASN A 103 36.06 3.86 27.47
CA ASN A 103 35.39 3.37 26.26
C ASN A 103 36.00 2.10 25.62
N ASN A 104 37.08 1.53 26.16
CA ASN A 104 37.76 0.37 25.56
C ASN A 104 37.82 -0.81 26.55
N SER A 105 36.66 -1.38 26.89
CA SER A 105 36.60 -2.65 27.61
C SER A 105 36.70 -3.82 26.63
N GLN A 106 37.54 -4.81 26.94
CA GLN A 106 37.72 -5.99 26.11
C GLN A 106 37.25 -7.24 26.88
N LEU A 107 36.17 -7.84 26.37
CA LEU A 107 35.68 -9.14 26.81
C LEU A 107 36.25 -10.21 25.90
N ILE A 108 37.03 -11.14 26.46
CA ILE A 108 37.59 -12.29 25.73
C ILE A 108 37.01 -13.55 26.33
N ILE A 109 36.24 -14.29 25.55
CA ILE A 109 35.68 -15.59 25.93
C ILE A 109 36.13 -16.62 24.89
N ASN A 110 36.58 -17.77 25.37
CA ASN A 110 36.89 -18.92 24.52
C ASN A 110 35.81 -19.98 24.69
N ASP A 111 34.85 -19.98 23.76
CA ASP A 111 33.70 -20.88 23.78
C ASP A 111 34.10 -22.37 23.76
N LYS A 112 35.27 -22.71 23.21
CA LYS A 112 35.76 -24.09 23.16
C LYS A 112 36.14 -24.64 24.53
N LEU A 113 36.43 -23.76 25.50
CA LEU A 113 36.75 -24.14 26.88
C LEU A 113 35.50 -24.25 27.76
N ILE A 114 34.36 -23.74 27.28
CA ILE A 114 33.09 -23.85 27.97
C ILE A 114 32.54 -25.26 27.76
N GLN A 115 32.39 -25.99 28.86
CA GLN A 115 31.71 -27.27 28.87
C GLN A 115 30.28 -27.05 29.32
N TRP A 116 29.36 -27.47 28.45
CA TRP A 116 27.92 -27.44 28.70
C TRP A 116 27.47 -28.78 29.29
N ASN A 117 26.35 -28.77 29.99
CA ASN A 117 25.76 -30.01 30.53
C ASN A 117 25.26 -30.93 29.38
N ARG A 118 24.86 -32.16 29.72
CA ARG A 118 24.38 -33.15 28.74
C ARG A 118 23.20 -32.71 27.86
N TYR A 119 22.47 -31.67 28.25
CA TYR A 119 21.27 -31.18 27.55
C TYR A 119 21.58 -30.09 26.53
N PHE A 120 22.68 -29.37 26.71
CA PHE A 120 23.06 -28.25 25.85
C PHE A 120 24.38 -28.57 25.14
N LYS A 121 24.41 -28.44 23.81
CA LYS A 121 25.64 -28.62 23.01
C LYS A 121 26.42 -27.31 22.81
N GLY A 122 25.94 -26.22 23.38
CA GLY A 122 26.42 -24.86 23.18
C GLY A 122 25.63 -23.88 24.04
N THR A 123 25.82 -22.58 23.82
CA THR A 123 25.15 -21.52 24.57
C THR A 123 23.63 -21.63 24.43
N PRO A 124 22.89 -21.81 25.55
CA PRO A 124 21.44 -21.89 25.50
C PRO A 124 20.84 -20.53 25.10
N ARG A 125 19.80 -20.58 24.26
CA ARG A 125 19.07 -19.38 23.86
C ARG A 125 17.94 -19.11 24.87
N SER A 126 18.06 -18.03 25.62
CA SER A 126 17.03 -17.59 26.57
C SER A 126 16.12 -16.54 25.94
N VAL A 127 15.16 -16.98 25.13
CA VAL A 127 14.12 -16.11 24.53
C VAL A 127 12.74 -16.53 25.01
N CYS A 128 11.85 -15.54 25.17
CA CYS A 128 10.47 -15.77 25.56
C CYS A 128 9.59 -16.14 24.37
N SER A 129 9.78 -15.42 23.26
CA SER A 129 9.07 -15.62 22.00
C SER A 129 10.08 -15.87 20.89
N GLU A 130 9.73 -16.76 19.98
CA GLU A 130 10.47 -16.94 18.74
C GLU A 130 10.29 -15.73 17.82
N SER A 131 11.26 -15.52 16.94
CA SER A 131 11.21 -14.40 15.99
C SER A 131 10.07 -14.60 15.00
N CYS A 132 9.30 -13.54 14.74
CA CYS A 132 8.18 -13.65 13.82
C CYS A 132 8.65 -13.82 12.38
N SER A 133 8.04 -14.76 11.65
CA SER A 133 8.30 -14.94 10.23
C SER A 133 7.70 -13.78 9.41
N PRO A 134 8.20 -13.51 8.19
CA PRO A 134 7.58 -12.56 7.27
C PRO A 134 6.09 -12.88 7.09
N GLY A 135 5.25 -11.84 6.92
CA GLY A 135 3.79 -11.93 6.94
C GLY A 135 3.15 -11.69 8.31
N TYR A 136 3.95 -11.76 9.38
CA TYR A 136 3.53 -11.53 10.75
C TYR A 136 4.24 -10.31 11.34
N ARG A 137 3.57 -9.66 12.30
CA ARG A 137 4.12 -8.61 13.15
C ARG A 137 4.06 -9.02 14.61
N LYS A 138 4.88 -8.35 15.43
CA LYS A 138 4.82 -8.47 16.88
C LYS A 138 3.54 -7.85 17.42
N ALA A 139 2.91 -8.55 18.36
CA ALA A 139 1.85 -8.04 19.20
C ALA A 139 2.31 -8.16 20.66
N PRO A 140 2.47 -7.03 21.38
CA PRO A 140 2.87 -7.08 22.77
C PRO A 140 1.77 -7.75 23.61
N ARG A 141 2.16 -8.59 24.57
CA ARG A 141 1.22 -9.14 25.55
C ARG A 141 1.01 -8.11 26.67
N ASN A 142 -0.23 -7.68 26.87
CA ASN A 142 -0.60 -6.58 27.79
C ASN A 142 -0.14 -6.72 29.26
N VAL A 143 0.32 -7.91 29.70
CA VAL A 143 0.65 -8.20 31.11
C VAL A 143 2.08 -8.77 31.28
N GLN A 144 2.86 -8.92 30.20
CA GLN A 144 4.16 -9.61 30.23
C GLN A 144 5.36 -8.67 29.97
N PHE A 145 6.59 -9.19 30.12
CA PHE A 145 7.84 -8.49 29.78
C PHE A 145 7.89 -8.10 28.29
N THR A 146 8.59 -7.01 27.97
CA THR A 146 8.73 -6.46 26.60
C THR A 146 9.29 -7.47 25.58
N CYS A 147 10.09 -8.44 26.02
CA CYS A 147 10.65 -9.48 25.15
C CYS A 147 9.66 -10.62 24.80
N CYS A 148 8.48 -10.62 25.41
CA CYS A 148 7.43 -11.62 25.19
C CYS A 148 6.30 -11.02 24.33
N TYR A 149 6.17 -11.53 23.11
CA TYR A 149 5.17 -11.08 22.15
C TYR A 149 4.57 -12.26 21.39
N ASP A 150 3.38 -12.03 20.83
CA ASP A 150 2.75 -12.96 19.91
C ASP A 150 3.00 -12.52 18.46
N CYS A 151 3.14 -13.49 17.56
CA CYS A 151 3.22 -13.21 16.13
C CYS A 151 1.81 -13.19 15.56
N VAL A 152 1.33 -12.01 15.19
CA VAL A 152 0.01 -11.78 14.64
C VAL A 152 0.13 -11.47 13.15
N HIS A 153 -0.71 -12.10 12.34
CA HIS A 153 -0.71 -11.87 10.89
C HIS A 153 -1.01 -10.40 10.59
N CYS A 154 -0.34 -9.82 9.60
CA CYS A 154 -0.60 -8.44 9.17
C CYS A 154 -2.07 -8.28 8.78
N SER A 155 -2.66 -7.07 8.91
CA SER A 155 -4.04 -6.80 8.49
C SER A 155 -4.19 -6.69 6.97
N GLU A 156 -5.42 -6.57 6.48
CA GLU A 156 -5.67 -6.47 5.03
C GLU A 156 -4.99 -5.22 4.44
N GLY A 157 -4.45 -5.35 3.23
CA GLY A 157 -3.66 -4.28 2.58
C GLY A 157 -2.26 -4.06 3.16
N GLN A 158 -1.84 -4.85 4.15
CA GLN A 158 -0.52 -4.73 4.80
C GLN A 158 0.34 -5.98 4.63
N ILE A 159 1.66 -5.78 4.65
CA ILE A 159 2.68 -6.83 4.55
C ILE A 159 3.74 -6.72 5.65
N SER A 160 4.47 -7.81 5.87
CA SER A 160 5.72 -7.85 6.63
C SER A 160 6.76 -8.59 5.79
N ASN A 161 7.76 -7.87 5.29
CA ASN A 161 8.77 -8.41 4.37
C ASN A 161 10.03 -8.90 5.08
N THR A 162 10.22 -8.53 6.35
CA THR A 162 11.39 -8.88 7.16
C THR A 162 10.96 -9.68 8.38
N THR A 163 11.88 -10.49 8.91
CA THR A 163 11.64 -11.21 10.15
C THR A 163 11.55 -10.25 11.32
N ASP A 164 10.63 -10.54 12.24
CA ASP A 164 10.57 -9.90 13.56
C ASP A 164 10.20 -8.40 13.54
N MET A 165 9.41 -7.97 12.54
CA MET A 165 8.88 -6.60 12.45
C MET A 165 7.88 -6.27 13.57
N GLU A 166 7.96 -5.04 14.08
CA GLU A 166 6.99 -4.52 15.05
C GLU A 166 5.67 -4.12 14.38
N ASN A 167 5.76 -3.44 13.24
CA ASN A 167 4.62 -2.92 12.50
C ASN A 167 4.66 -3.41 11.05
N CYS A 168 3.48 -3.69 10.49
CA CYS A 168 3.35 -4.03 9.09
C CYS A 168 3.40 -2.78 8.21
N ILE A 169 3.80 -2.97 6.95
CA ILE A 169 3.90 -1.94 5.92
C ILE A 169 2.63 -1.96 5.08
N GLN A 170 2.02 -0.81 4.84
CA GLN A 170 0.88 -0.66 3.93
C GLN A 170 1.35 -0.74 2.47
N CYS A 171 0.69 -1.55 1.64
CA CYS A 171 0.94 -1.54 0.19
C CYS A 171 0.44 -0.25 -0.46
N LEU A 172 1.07 0.13 -1.58
CA LEU A 172 0.61 1.23 -2.44
C LEU A 172 -0.77 0.92 -3.04
N GLU A 173 -1.46 1.95 -3.53
CA GLU A 173 -2.84 1.87 -4.00
C GLU A 173 -3.03 0.95 -5.22
N ASP A 174 -2.01 0.87 -6.08
CA ASP A 174 -1.90 -0.02 -7.24
C ASP A 174 -1.53 -1.46 -6.87
N GLN A 175 -1.18 -1.71 -5.61
CA GLN A 175 -0.66 -2.98 -5.13
C GLN A 175 -1.58 -3.64 -4.11
N TRP A 176 -1.37 -4.94 -3.91
CA TRP A 176 -2.05 -5.75 -2.92
C TRP A 176 -1.11 -6.78 -2.31
N PRO A 177 -1.25 -7.13 -1.02
CA PRO A 177 -0.51 -8.22 -0.42
C PRO A 177 -0.74 -9.55 -1.14
N ASN A 178 0.32 -10.35 -1.31
CA ASN A 178 0.16 -11.78 -1.63
C ASN A 178 -0.55 -12.53 -0.49
N ASP A 179 -0.94 -13.78 -0.72
CA ASP A 179 -1.68 -14.61 0.27
C ASP A 179 -0.94 -14.71 1.62
N ASN A 180 0.39 -14.79 1.59
CA ASN A 180 1.25 -14.87 2.78
C ASN A 180 1.59 -13.49 3.39
N ARG A 181 1.11 -12.38 2.83
CA ARG A 181 1.37 -10.99 3.26
C ARG A 181 2.86 -10.66 3.42
N THR A 182 3.71 -11.22 2.58
CA THR A 182 5.17 -10.99 2.59
C THR A 182 5.60 -9.95 1.57
N VAL A 183 4.88 -9.83 0.46
CA VAL A 183 5.24 -8.98 -0.69
C VAL A 183 3.99 -8.29 -1.23
N CYS A 184 4.13 -7.01 -1.60
CA CYS A 184 3.12 -6.30 -2.36
C CYS A 184 3.25 -6.67 -3.83
N VAL A 185 2.19 -7.25 -4.40
CA VAL A 185 2.06 -7.59 -5.81
C VAL A 185 1.13 -6.60 -6.50
N GLN A 186 1.31 -6.36 -7.80
CA GLN A 186 0.40 -5.51 -8.56
C GLN A 186 -1.01 -6.10 -8.56
N ARG A 187 -2.04 -5.26 -8.36
CA ARG A 187 -3.43 -5.73 -8.41
C ARG A 187 -3.75 -6.29 -9.78
N THR A 188 -4.48 -7.40 -9.82
CA THR A 188 -5.04 -7.91 -11.07
C THR A 188 -6.20 -7.01 -11.51
N ILE A 189 -6.12 -6.56 -12.74
CA ILE A 189 -7.14 -5.72 -13.37
C ILE A 189 -8.29 -6.63 -13.82
N GLU A 190 -9.46 -6.46 -13.21
CA GLU A 190 -10.69 -7.12 -13.67
C GLU A 190 -11.47 -6.17 -14.60
N TYR A 191 -11.89 -6.71 -15.75
CA TYR A 191 -12.77 -6.07 -16.71
C TYR A 191 -13.76 -7.11 -17.24
N LEU A 192 -14.85 -6.68 -17.87
CA LEU A 192 -15.83 -7.59 -18.45
C LEU A 192 -15.24 -8.29 -19.68
N SER A 193 -14.63 -9.45 -19.46
CA SER A 193 -13.91 -10.20 -20.49
C SER A 193 -14.85 -11.09 -21.30
N TYR A 194 -14.47 -11.40 -22.54
CA TYR A 194 -15.14 -12.44 -23.34
C TYR A 194 -14.93 -13.84 -22.77
N GLU A 195 -14.00 -14.01 -21.82
CA GLU A 195 -13.75 -15.28 -21.14
C GLU A 195 -14.73 -15.51 -19.98
N ASP A 196 -15.34 -14.45 -19.44
CA ASP A 196 -16.30 -14.55 -18.36
C ASP A 196 -17.68 -14.99 -18.87
N TYR A 197 -18.38 -15.82 -18.09
CA TYR A 197 -19.72 -16.29 -18.42
C TYR A 197 -20.72 -15.15 -18.71
N LEU A 198 -20.64 -14.07 -17.94
CA LEU A 198 -21.48 -12.88 -18.14
C LEU A 198 -21.14 -12.19 -19.46
N GLY A 199 -19.86 -11.98 -19.77
CA GLY A 199 -19.41 -11.38 -21.02
C GLY A 199 -19.80 -12.20 -22.24
N GLN A 200 -19.65 -13.53 -22.18
CA GLN A 200 -20.07 -14.45 -23.24
C GLN A 200 -21.58 -14.37 -23.51
N SER A 201 -22.39 -14.38 -22.44
CA SER A 201 -23.85 -14.33 -22.56
C SER A 201 -24.33 -13.02 -23.22
N LEU A 202 -23.74 -11.89 -22.82
CA LEU A 202 -24.06 -10.56 -23.36
C LEU A 202 -23.60 -10.43 -24.83
N ALA A 203 -22.40 -10.93 -25.14
CA ALA A 203 -21.87 -10.95 -26.50
C ALA A 203 -22.77 -11.76 -27.45
N ALA A 204 -23.14 -12.98 -27.05
CA ALA A 204 -23.99 -13.86 -27.85
C ALA A 204 -25.37 -13.23 -28.09
N LEU A 205 -25.99 -12.67 -27.05
CA LEU A 205 -27.28 -11.98 -27.17
C LEU A 205 -27.20 -10.79 -28.13
N SER A 206 -26.15 -9.98 -28.02
CA SER A 206 -25.93 -8.82 -28.90
C SER A 206 -25.79 -9.20 -30.37
N VAL A 207 -25.03 -10.27 -30.66
CA VAL A 207 -24.85 -10.77 -32.04
C VAL A 207 -26.17 -11.28 -32.61
N ILE A 208 -26.94 -12.06 -31.85
CA ILE A 208 -28.24 -12.58 -32.30
C ILE A 208 -29.22 -11.45 -32.61
N LEU A 209 -29.29 -10.43 -31.73
CA LEU A 209 -30.16 -9.27 -31.92
C LEU A 209 -29.72 -8.42 -33.13
N SER A 210 -28.42 -8.24 -33.33
CA SER A 210 -27.86 -7.55 -34.50
C SER A 210 -28.23 -8.26 -35.80
N LEU A 211 -28.06 -9.57 -35.88
CA LEU A 211 -28.41 -10.38 -37.06
C LEU A 211 -29.90 -10.28 -37.39
N LYS A 212 -30.76 -10.38 -36.37
CA LYS A 212 -32.22 -10.23 -36.56
C LYS A 212 -32.57 -8.84 -37.09
N ALA A 213 -31.97 -7.78 -36.53
CA ALA A 213 -32.25 -6.41 -36.96
C ALA A 213 -31.76 -6.12 -38.38
N ILE A 214 -30.58 -6.64 -38.77
CA ILE A 214 -30.06 -6.55 -40.14
C ILE A 214 -30.98 -7.28 -41.13
N LEU A 215 -31.45 -8.49 -40.77
CA LEU A 215 -32.36 -9.26 -41.61
C LEU A 215 -33.68 -8.54 -41.84
N VAL A 216 -34.27 -7.96 -40.79
CA VAL A 216 -35.48 -7.13 -40.91
C VAL A 216 -35.21 -5.92 -41.81
N LEU A 217 -34.12 -5.17 -41.57
CA LEU A 217 -33.75 -4.03 -42.40
C LEU A 217 -33.59 -4.40 -43.87
N HIS A 218 -32.92 -5.53 -44.16
CA HIS A 218 -32.75 -6.03 -45.52
C HIS A 218 -34.09 -6.35 -46.20
N ILE A 219 -35.01 -7.01 -45.50
CA ILE A 219 -36.36 -7.31 -46.02
C ILE A 219 -37.09 -6.01 -46.36
N PHE A 220 -37.05 -5.01 -45.48
CA PHE A 220 -37.71 -3.72 -45.72
C PHE A 220 -37.13 -2.95 -46.91
N ILE A 221 -35.80 -2.96 -47.09
CA ILE A 221 -35.15 -2.34 -48.25
C ILE A 221 -35.52 -3.08 -49.54
N LYS A 222 -35.47 -4.42 -49.53
CA LYS A 222 -35.79 -5.25 -50.70
C LYS A 222 -37.27 -5.12 -51.12
N HIS A 223 -38.17 -5.09 -50.15
CA HIS A 223 -39.62 -4.98 -50.37
C HIS A 223 -40.16 -3.54 -50.25
N HIS A 224 -39.30 -2.53 -50.41
CA HIS A 224 -39.66 -1.11 -50.29
C HIS A 224 -40.81 -0.68 -51.23
N LYS A 225 -41.03 -1.40 -52.34
CA LYS A 225 -42.11 -1.11 -53.31
C LYS A 225 -43.47 -1.73 -52.96
N THR A 226 -43.56 -2.55 -51.90
CA THR A 226 -44.82 -3.19 -51.50
C THR A 226 -45.84 -2.16 -50.97
N PRO A 227 -47.14 -2.39 -51.20
CA PRO A 227 -48.19 -1.45 -50.77
C PRO A 227 -48.23 -1.27 -49.25
N VAL A 228 -47.80 -2.27 -48.47
CA VAL A 228 -47.68 -2.19 -47.00
C VAL A 228 -46.62 -1.16 -46.59
N VAL A 229 -45.46 -1.15 -47.24
CA VAL A 229 -44.38 -0.19 -46.96
C VAL A 229 -44.72 1.20 -47.51
N LYS A 230 -45.37 1.25 -48.69
CA LYS A 230 -45.73 2.49 -49.39
C LYS A 230 -46.91 3.22 -48.74
N ALA A 231 -47.91 2.50 -48.22
CA ALA A 231 -49.05 3.08 -47.50
C ALA A 231 -48.63 3.80 -46.22
N ASN A 232 -47.51 3.38 -45.62
CA ASN A 232 -47.00 4.03 -44.42
C ASN A 232 -46.17 5.30 -44.72
N ASN A 233 -45.79 5.59 -45.97
CA ASN A 233 -45.05 6.80 -46.41
C ASN A 233 -43.82 7.19 -45.53
N GLN A 234 -43.30 6.22 -44.75
CA GLN A 234 -42.43 6.37 -43.57
C GLN A 234 -41.07 5.69 -43.74
N THR A 235 -40.68 5.38 -44.98
CA THR A 235 -39.58 4.45 -45.21
C THR A 235 -38.24 4.96 -44.68
N LEU A 236 -38.01 6.27 -44.71
CA LEU A 236 -36.78 6.88 -44.16
C LEU A 236 -36.71 6.78 -42.63
N SER A 237 -37.76 7.17 -41.89
CA SER A 237 -37.74 7.12 -40.41
C SER A 237 -37.66 5.68 -39.88
N TYR A 238 -38.30 4.72 -40.55
CA TYR A 238 -38.23 3.32 -40.15
C TYR A 238 -36.86 2.69 -40.48
N ILE A 239 -36.27 3.02 -41.64
CA ILE A 239 -34.90 2.63 -41.98
C ILE A 239 -33.90 3.25 -41.00
N LEU A 240 -34.05 4.54 -40.65
CA LEU A 240 -33.18 5.21 -39.69
C LEU A 240 -33.30 4.61 -38.28
N LEU A 241 -34.51 4.27 -37.85
CA LEU A 241 -34.72 3.61 -36.55
C LEU A 241 -34.06 2.22 -36.54
N LEU A 242 -34.27 1.41 -37.57
CA LEU A 242 -33.63 0.09 -37.68
C LEU A 242 -32.11 0.21 -37.76
N PHE A 243 -31.59 1.18 -38.50
CA PHE A 243 -30.15 1.45 -38.59
C PHE A 243 -29.56 1.84 -37.23
N SER A 244 -30.20 2.76 -36.50
CA SER A 244 -29.83 3.14 -35.13
C SER A 244 -29.85 1.95 -34.17
N LEU A 245 -30.88 1.10 -34.26
CA LEU A 245 -31.00 -0.10 -33.44
C LEU A 245 -29.87 -1.11 -33.76
N THR A 246 -29.56 -1.34 -35.03
CA THR A 246 -28.44 -2.21 -35.43
C THR A 246 -27.10 -1.68 -34.93
N LEU A 247 -26.87 -0.37 -35.06
CA LEU A 247 -25.65 0.28 -34.60
C LEU A 247 -25.53 0.21 -33.07
N SER A 248 -26.66 0.28 -32.35
CA SER A 248 -26.67 0.15 -30.88
C SER A 248 -26.23 -1.23 -30.40
N PHE A 249 -26.72 -2.31 -31.02
CA PHE A 249 -26.30 -3.66 -30.64
C PHE A 249 -24.82 -3.91 -30.99
N LEU A 250 -24.39 -3.51 -32.19
CA LEU A 250 -22.99 -3.58 -32.60
C LEU A 250 -22.07 -2.77 -31.66
N CYS A 251 -22.50 -1.58 -31.27
CA CYS A 251 -21.81 -0.74 -30.28
C CYS A 251 -21.70 -1.44 -28.92
N CYS A 252 -22.77 -2.05 -28.41
CA CYS A 252 -22.72 -2.84 -27.18
C CYS A 252 -21.72 -4.00 -27.28
N PHE A 253 -21.60 -4.62 -28.45
CA PHE A 253 -20.65 -5.70 -28.67
C PHE A 253 -19.19 -5.20 -28.66
N PHE A 254 -18.88 -4.09 -29.31
CA PHE A 254 -17.50 -3.60 -29.47
C PHE A 254 -17.00 -2.64 -28.38
N LEU A 255 -17.87 -1.85 -27.76
CA LEU A 255 -17.46 -0.76 -26.85
C LEU A 255 -17.67 -1.07 -25.36
N PHE A 256 -18.48 -2.07 -25.03
CA PHE A 256 -18.78 -2.43 -23.63
C PHE A 256 -18.12 -3.73 -23.17
N ILE A 257 -17.72 -4.62 -24.08
CA ILE A 257 -17.10 -5.91 -23.77
C ILE A 257 -15.65 -5.89 -24.22
N GLY A 258 -14.72 -6.25 -23.34
CA GLY A 258 -13.27 -6.23 -23.60
C GLY A 258 -12.51 -5.18 -22.80
N HIS A 259 -11.24 -4.98 -23.17
CA HIS A 259 -10.33 -4.10 -22.44
C HIS A 259 -10.66 -2.62 -22.74
N PRO A 260 -10.96 -1.79 -21.73
CA PRO A 260 -11.28 -0.38 -21.94
C PRO A 260 -10.01 0.42 -22.26
N GLU A 261 -9.80 0.71 -23.53
CA GLU A 261 -8.82 1.69 -24.00
C GLU A 261 -9.42 3.11 -23.97
N LYS A 262 -8.55 4.13 -23.97
CA LYS A 262 -8.98 5.55 -23.98
C LYS A 262 -9.97 5.85 -25.11
N VAL A 263 -9.75 5.26 -26.29
CA VAL A 263 -10.58 5.47 -27.48
C VAL A 263 -11.94 4.77 -27.34
N THR A 264 -11.96 3.53 -26.87
CA THR A 264 -13.23 2.79 -26.67
C THR A 264 -14.08 3.46 -25.59
N CYS A 265 -13.44 4.02 -24.57
CA CYS A 265 -14.07 4.77 -23.50
C CYS A 265 -14.83 6.01 -24.00
N LEU A 266 -14.17 6.83 -24.83
CA LEU A 266 -14.76 8.03 -25.43
C LEU A 266 -15.89 7.67 -26.40
N LEU A 267 -15.67 6.66 -27.25
CA LEU A 267 -16.67 6.20 -28.20
C LEU A 267 -17.93 5.70 -27.48
N ARG A 268 -17.78 4.99 -26.35
CA ARG A 268 -18.90 4.43 -25.59
C ARG A 268 -19.95 5.49 -25.22
N GLN A 269 -19.50 6.62 -24.67
CA GLN A 269 -20.36 7.71 -24.23
C GLN A 269 -21.05 8.40 -25.41
N VAL A 270 -20.30 8.71 -26.46
CA VAL A 270 -20.80 9.41 -27.65
C VAL A 270 -21.81 8.55 -28.40
N THR A 271 -21.48 7.28 -28.64
CA THR A 271 -22.33 6.37 -29.40
C THR A 271 -23.63 6.04 -28.64
N PHE A 272 -23.60 5.92 -27.31
CA PHE A 272 -24.80 5.73 -26.51
C PHE A 272 -25.78 6.92 -26.65
N GLY A 273 -25.29 8.15 -26.46
CA GLY A 273 -26.13 9.35 -26.55
C GLY A 273 -26.71 9.56 -27.96
N ILE A 274 -25.90 9.38 -29.01
CA ILE A 274 -26.36 9.52 -30.40
C ILE A 274 -27.43 8.49 -30.76
N ASN A 275 -27.21 7.20 -30.44
CA ASN A 275 -28.17 6.13 -30.74
C ASN A 275 -29.50 6.34 -30.03
N PHE A 276 -29.47 6.76 -28.76
CA PHE A 276 -30.68 7.06 -28.01
C PHE A 276 -31.46 8.22 -28.62
N THR A 277 -30.79 9.34 -28.93
CA THR A 277 -31.44 10.51 -29.53
C THR A 277 -32.04 10.19 -30.90
N ILE A 278 -31.33 9.46 -31.78
CA ILE A 278 -31.89 9.04 -33.08
C ILE A 278 -33.16 8.20 -32.87
N SER A 279 -33.10 7.24 -31.95
CA SER A 279 -34.22 6.34 -31.67
C SER A 279 -35.46 7.10 -31.18
N VAL A 280 -35.33 7.91 -30.12
CA VAL A 280 -36.45 8.70 -29.58
C VAL A 280 -36.98 9.70 -30.60
N SER A 281 -36.09 10.36 -31.35
CA SER A 281 -36.48 11.31 -32.39
C SER A 281 -37.27 10.64 -33.51
N CYS A 282 -36.90 9.42 -33.93
CA CYS A 282 -37.64 8.68 -34.95
C CYS A 282 -39.06 8.31 -34.48
N VAL A 283 -39.22 7.91 -33.21
CA VAL A 283 -40.55 7.60 -32.67
C VAL A 283 -41.39 8.88 -32.51
N LEU A 284 -40.81 9.96 -31.98
CA LEU A 284 -41.43 11.30 -31.94
C LEU A 284 -41.93 11.71 -33.33
N ALA A 285 -41.06 11.61 -34.32
CA ALA A 285 -41.37 12.03 -35.68
C ALA A 285 -42.48 11.17 -36.32
N LYS A 286 -42.63 9.91 -35.91
CA LYS A 286 -43.76 9.03 -36.28
C LYS A 286 -45.06 9.48 -35.60
N ILE A 287 -45.03 9.77 -34.30
CA ILE A 287 -46.21 10.24 -33.56
C ILE A 287 -46.69 11.59 -34.11
N SER A 288 -45.78 12.56 -34.27
CA SER A 288 -46.14 13.87 -34.81
C SER A 288 -46.75 13.77 -36.21
N HIS A 289 -46.24 12.88 -37.07
CA HIS A 289 -46.83 12.64 -38.39
C HIS A 289 -48.28 12.12 -38.29
N VAL A 290 -48.56 11.18 -37.37
CA VAL A 290 -49.91 10.66 -37.13
C VAL A 290 -50.84 11.75 -36.60
N VAL A 291 -50.40 12.53 -35.60
CA VAL A 291 -51.17 13.66 -35.04
C VAL A 291 -51.47 14.73 -36.08
N ILE A 292 -50.49 15.09 -36.92
CA ILE A 292 -50.67 16.06 -38.01
C ILE A 292 -51.67 15.52 -39.04
N ALA A 293 -51.61 14.22 -39.38
CA ALA A 293 -52.56 13.61 -40.31
C ALA A 293 -54.00 13.66 -39.78
N PHE A 294 -54.23 13.34 -38.50
CA PHE A 294 -55.55 13.42 -37.87
C PHE A 294 -56.06 14.87 -37.69
N ASN A 295 -55.19 15.82 -37.37
CA ASN A 295 -55.60 17.22 -37.26
C ASN A 295 -55.78 17.93 -38.61
N ALA A 296 -55.25 17.37 -39.69
CA ALA A 296 -55.47 17.88 -41.04
C ALA A 296 -56.82 17.44 -41.65
N THR A 297 -57.41 16.34 -41.16
CA THR A 297 -58.75 15.88 -41.57
C THR A 297 -59.87 16.67 -40.88
N LYS A 298 -59.60 17.40 -39.79
CA LYS A 298 -60.58 18.30 -39.15
C LYS A 298 -60.89 19.52 -40.04
N PRO A 299 -62.19 19.82 -40.31
CA PRO A 299 -62.58 20.98 -41.11
C PRO A 299 -62.17 22.30 -40.42
N GLY A 300 -61.52 23.21 -41.15
CA GLY A 300 -61.04 24.52 -40.65
C GLY A 300 -59.57 24.57 -40.17
N SER A 301 -58.83 23.47 -40.23
CA SER A 301 -57.44 23.39 -39.76
C SER A 301 -56.44 24.12 -40.69
N LYS A 302 -55.69 25.08 -40.13
CA LYS A 302 -54.56 25.78 -40.80
C LYS A 302 -53.33 24.87 -41.04
N ILE A 303 -53.36 23.64 -40.52
CA ILE A 303 -52.22 22.70 -40.46
C ILE A 303 -52.11 21.86 -41.75
N LYS A 304 -53.07 21.97 -42.69
CA LYS A 304 -53.06 21.25 -43.97
C LYS A 304 -51.78 21.44 -44.80
N LYS A 305 -51.07 22.57 -44.66
CA LYS A 305 -49.78 22.81 -45.35
C LYS A 305 -48.61 22.00 -44.79
N TRP A 306 -48.73 21.48 -43.56
CA TRP A 306 -47.69 20.73 -42.85
C TRP A 306 -47.83 19.21 -42.99
N VAL A 307 -48.80 18.75 -43.77
CA VAL A 307 -49.03 17.33 -44.07
C VAL A 307 -47.96 16.86 -45.06
N GLY A 308 -46.77 16.53 -44.56
CA GLY A 308 -45.70 16.00 -45.40
C GLY A 308 -44.55 15.38 -44.60
N THR A 309 -43.97 14.31 -45.15
CA THR A 309 -42.81 13.56 -44.60
C THR A 309 -41.60 14.45 -44.29
N ARG A 310 -41.48 15.63 -44.94
CA ARG A 310 -40.39 16.59 -44.72
C ARG A 310 -40.28 17.12 -43.29
N VAL A 311 -41.40 17.29 -42.60
CA VAL A 311 -41.44 17.80 -41.22
C VAL A 311 -40.83 16.77 -40.25
N SER A 312 -41.21 15.50 -40.41
CA SER A 312 -40.72 14.38 -39.61
C SER A 312 -39.19 14.24 -39.73
N ILE A 313 -38.66 14.32 -40.96
CA ILE A 313 -37.21 14.26 -41.22
C ILE A 313 -36.48 15.47 -40.63
N PHE A 314 -37.04 16.67 -40.78
CA PHE A 314 -36.44 17.89 -40.23
C PHE A 314 -36.34 17.84 -38.69
N LEU A 315 -37.36 17.32 -38.01
CA LEU A 315 -37.35 17.13 -36.56
C LEU A 315 -36.22 16.19 -36.12
N VAL A 316 -36.08 15.03 -36.80
CA VAL A 316 -35.00 14.07 -36.49
C VAL A 316 -33.63 14.68 -36.73
N LEU A 317 -33.43 15.39 -37.84
CA LEU A 317 -32.16 16.07 -38.15
C LEU A 317 -31.82 17.14 -37.11
N LEU A 318 -32.80 17.91 -36.65
CA LEU A 318 -32.59 18.95 -35.64
C LEU A 318 -32.18 18.35 -34.29
N CYS A 319 -32.91 17.34 -33.80
CA CYS A 319 -32.59 16.69 -32.52
C CYS A 319 -31.21 16.01 -32.56
N THR A 320 -30.89 15.33 -33.67
CA THR A 320 -29.58 14.68 -33.83
C THR A 320 -28.44 15.69 -33.93
N LEU A 321 -28.63 16.81 -34.63
CA LEU A 321 -27.63 17.89 -34.70
C LEU A 321 -27.32 18.46 -33.30
N VAL A 322 -28.35 18.71 -32.49
CA VAL A 322 -28.17 19.19 -31.11
C VAL A 322 -27.36 18.18 -30.29
N GLN A 323 -27.66 16.88 -30.38
CA GLN A 323 -26.88 15.85 -29.69
C GLN A 323 -25.43 15.77 -30.16
N VAL A 324 -25.17 15.93 -31.45
CA VAL A 324 -23.80 15.96 -32.00
C VAL A 324 -23.03 17.15 -31.43
N VAL A 325 -23.65 18.34 -31.36
CA VAL A 325 -23.01 19.51 -30.75
C VAL A 325 -22.70 19.28 -29.27
N ILE A 326 -23.65 18.75 -28.49
CA ILE A 326 -23.42 18.39 -27.08
C ILE A 326 -22.27 17.39 -26.95
N SER A 327 -22.21 16.39 -27.83
CA SER A 327 -21.17 15.37 -27.83
C SER A 327 -19.80 15.94 -28.20
N VAL A 328 -19.72 16.85 -29.17
CA VAL A 328 -18.47 17.53 -29.55
C VAL A 328 -17.96 18.45 -28.45
N LEU A 329 -18.84 19.21 -27.79
CA LEU A 329 -18.48 20.03 -26.63
C LEU A 329 -17.96 19.16 -25.49
N CYS A 330 -18.64 18.04 -25.22
CA CYS A 330 -18.17 17.05 -24.24
C CYS A 330 -16.77 16.53 -24.59
N LEU A 331 -16.53 16.15 -25.85
CA LEU A 331 -15.22 15.67 -26.31
C LEU A 331 -14.12 16.74 -26.24
N ALA A 332 -14.45 18.01 -26.48
CA ALA A 332 -13.48 19.11 -26.48
C ALA A 332 -13.01 19.47 -25.06
N ASP A 333 -13.90 19.39 -24.07
CA ASP A 333 -13.59 19.66 -22.66
C ASP A 333 -12.95 18.45 -21.93
N LEU A 334 -12.84 17.29 -22.60
CA LEU A 334 -12.37 16.02 -22.05
C LEU A 334 -10.83 15.86 -22.15
N LEU A 335 -10.09 16.73 -21.47
CA LEU A 335 -8.71 16.46 -21.04
C LEU A 335 -8.76 15.89 -19.61
N PRO A 336 -8.47 14.63 -19.24
CA PRO A 336 -8.19 13.40 -19.97
C PRO A 336 -9.09 12.21 -19.51
N THR A 337 -9.68 11.42 -20.41
CA THR A 337 -10.30 10.12 -20.09
C THR A 337 -9.21 9.09 -19.78
N ILE A 338 -8.60 9.21 -18.60
CA ILE A 338 -7.72 8.19 -18.06
C ILE A 338 -8.64 7.12 -17.48
N PRO A 339 -8.48 5.83 -17.85
CA PRO A 339 -9.19 4.76 -17.18
C PRO A 339 -8.89 4.85 -15.68
N SER A 340 -9.93 5.03 -14.88
CA SER A 340 -9.79 5.15 -13.44
C SER A 340 -9.97 3.77 -12.83
N TYR A 341 -9.09 3.48 -11.89
CA TYR A 341 -9.11 2.23 -11.17
C TYR A 341 -10.01 2.37 -9.96
N ASP A 342 -11.06 1.56 -9.88
CA ASP A 342 -11.83 1.44 -8.64
C ASP A 342 -11.13 0.42 -7.73
N THR A 343 -10.55 0.94 -6.65
CA THR A 343 -9.79 0.18 -5.63
C THR A 343 -10.59 -0.09 -4.36
N HIS A 344 -11.81 0.45 -4.26
CA HIS A 344 -12.60 0.46 -3.01
C HIS A 344 -13.71 -0.60 -2.97
N THR A 345 -14.19 -1.04 -4.13
CA THR A 345 -15.37 -1.91 -4.20
C THR A 345 -15.07 -3.36 -3.81
N TYR A 346 -13.87 -3.88 -4.08
CA TYR A 346 -13.46 -5.25 -3.67
C TYR A 346 -12.03 -5.31 -3.15
N PRO A 347 -11.78 -5.89 -1.95
CA PRO A 347 -10.42 -6.09 -1.44
C PRO A 347 -9.65 -7.04 -2.36
N GLY A 348 -8.44 -6.65 -2.77
CA GLY A 348 -7.58 -7.45 -3.65
C GLY A 348 -7.83 -7.35 -5.13
N LYS A 349 -8.85 -6.60 -5.56
CA LYS A 349 -9.19 -6.42 -6.97
C LYS A 349 -9.15 -4.95 -7.36
N MET A 350 -8.91 -4.71 -8.65
CA MET A 350 -8.92 -3.38 -9.24
C MET A 350 -9.83 -3.44 -10.45
N ILE A 351 -11.01 -2.81 -10.38
CA ILE A 351 -11.92 -2.80 -11.50
C ILE A 351 -11.48 -1.67 -12.43
N LEU A 352 -11.14 -2.02 -13.67
CA LEU A 352 -10.80 -1.02 -14.68
C LEU A 352 -12.08 -0.46 -15.27
N GLN A 353 -12.43 0.75 -14.84
CA GLN A 353 -13.61 1.44 -15.33
C GLN A 353 -13.22 2.65 -16.16
N CYS A 354 -14.09 2.94 -17.10
CA CYS A 354 -14.07 4.19 -17.82
C CYS A 354 -14.49 5.32 -16.89
N ASN A 355 -13.56 6.20 -16.53
CA ASN A 355 -13.90 7.41 -15.79
C ASN A 355 -14.88 8.24 -16.64
N GLU A 356 -16.06 8.55 -16.10
CA GLU A 356 -17.13 9.26 -16.81
C GLU A 356 -16.82 10.76 -17.02
N GLY A 357 -15.60 11.19 -16.63
CA GLY A 357 -15.09 12.53 -16.86
C GLY A 357 -15.71 13.54 -15.89
N SER A 358 -16.05 14.72 -16.40
CA SER A 358 -16.65 15.78 -15.60
C SER A 358 -18.15 15.53 -15.38
N VAL A 359 -18.53 15.37 -14.11
CA VAL A 359 -19.90 15.28 -13.59
C VAL A 359 -20.94 16.18 -14.30
N PRO A 360 -20.72 17.49 -14.53
CA PRO A 360 -21.73 18.35 -15.17
C PRO A 360 -22.04 17.99 -16.63
N LEU A 361 -21.05 17.51 -17.39
CA LEU A 361 -21.22 17.14 -18.80
C LEU A 361 -22.02 15.84 -18.94
N PHE A 362 -21.75 14.87 -18.07
CA PHE A 362 -22.54 13.65 -17.98
C PHE A 362 -24.03 13.94 -17.70
N TYR A 363 -24.31 14.81 -16.73
CA TYR A 363 -25.68 15.24 -16.42
C TYR A 363 -26.34 16.02 -17.57
N THR A 364 -25.57 16.75 -18.38
CA THR A 364 -26.11 17.48 -19.53
C THR A 364 -26.63 16.51 -20.59
N VAL A 365 -25.89 15.45 -20.90
CA VAL A 365 -26.30 14.41 -21.87
C VAL A 365 -27.55 13.67 -21.37
N ILE A 366 -27.56 13.26 -20.10
CA ILE A 366 -28.74 12.60 -19.49
C ILE A 366 -29.94 13.55 -19.43
N GLY A 367 -29.72 14.82 -19.07
CA GLY A 367 -30.76 15.84 -19.02
C GLY A 367 -31.43 16.07 -20.37
N TYR A 368 -30.65 16.12 -21.45
CA TYR A 368 -31.19 16.22 -22.81
C TYR A 368 -32.00 14.97 -23.22
N MET A 369 -31.49 13.77 -22.90
CA MET A 369 -32.24 12.52 -23.13
C MET A 369 -33.56 12.49 -22.35
N GLY A 370 -33.56 12.95 -21.09
CA GLY A 370 -34.75 13.09 -20.27
C GLY A 370 -35.74 14.13 -20.79
N PHE A 371 -35.25 15.25 -21.32
CA PHE A 371 -36.09 16.25 -21.96
C PHE A 371 -36.80 15.71 -23.21
N LEU A 372 -36.06 14.99 -24.07
CA LEU A 372 -36.63 14.35 -25.25
C LEU A 372 -37.69 13.29 -24.90
N SER A 373 -37.46 12.50 -23.85
CA SER A 373 -38.43 11.50 -23.40
C SER A 373 -39.68 12.12 -22.76
N ALA A 374 -39.54 13.21 -22.01
CA ALA A 374 -40.67 13.97 -21.47
C ALA A 374 -41.50 14.60 -22.60
N PHE A 375 -40.84 15.21 -23.59
CA PHE A 375 -41.51 15.78 -24.76
C PHE A 375 -42.28 14.72 -25.56
N PHE A 376 -41.72 13.51 -25.66
CA PHE A 376 -42.41 12.34 -26.21
C PHE A 376 -43.68 11.99 -25.43
N HIS A 377 -43.61 11.93 -24.10
CA HIS A 377 -44.76 11.62 -23.27
C HIS A 377 -45.88 12.66 -23.40
N CYS A 378 -45.53 13.95 -23.38
CA CYS A 378 -46.49 15.04 -23.59
C CYS A 378 -47.14 14.98 -24.98
N SER A 379 -46.38 14.61 -26.02
CA SER A 379 -46.90 14.47 -27.38
C SER A 379 -47.82 13.25 -27.56
N PHE A 380 -47.78 12.28 -26.63
CA PHE A 380 -48.66 11.10 -26.65
C PHE A 380 -49.96 11.33 -25.88
N LEU A 381 -49.95 12.16 -24.82
CA LEU A 381 -51.13 12.42 -23.98
C LEU A 381 -52.08 13.50 -24.53
N GLY A 382 -51.63 14.37 -25.45
CA GLY A 382 -52.43 15.42 -26.08
C GLY A 382 -52.86 15.07 -27.50
#